data_AF-A0A6V7HAX8-F1
#
_entry.id   AF-A0A6V7HAX8-F1
#
_cell.length_a   1.000
_cell.length_b   1.000
_cell.length_c   1.000
_cell.angle_alpha   90.00
_cell.angle_beta   90.00
_cell.angle_gamma   90.00
#
_symmetry.space_group_name_H-M   'P 1'
#
loop_
_entity.id
_entity.type
_entity.pdbx_description
1 polymer ?
#
loop_
_entity_poly.entity_id
_entity_poly.type
_entity_poly.pdbx_seq_one_letter_code
_entity_poly.pdbx_strand_id
1 'polypeptide(L)'
;MTEGGESRESCESASTSADEDDDRSGKRSAYESLLKITREQIEEAQRELCLIKLCWPEVDRARDLYLKSLPSSYCTVTDKEKLLAWYAENFRRQFHAKYPERKPLLLMCENECGVQ
;
A
#
# COMPACT_ATOMS: atom_id res chain seq x y z
N MET A 1 36.97 -14.36 -24.53
CA MET A 1 37.66 -13.23 -23.87
C MET A 1 36.93 -12.99 -22.57
N THR A 2 37.51 -13.52 -21.49
CA THR A 2 37.06 -13.43 -20.11
C THR A 2 37.73 -12.24 -19.46
N GLU A 3 36.97 -11.20 -19.12
CA GLU A 3 37.29 -10.21 -18.09
C GLU A 3 35.92 -9.77 -17.55
N GLY A 4 35.57 -9.90 -16.27
CA GLY A 4 36.40 -9.76 -15.08
C GLY A 4 36.04 -8.42 -14.46
N GLY A 5 35.44 -8.44 -13.27
CA GLY A 5 35.29 -7.24 -12.44
C GLY A 5 33.88 -6.98 -11.91
N GLU A 6 33.51 -7.70 -10.86
CA GLU A 6 32.49 -7.26 -9.91
C GLU A 6 32.97 -5.98 -9.22
N SER A 7 32.26 -4.86 -9.38
CA SER A 7 32.43 -3.69 -8.53
C SER A 7 31.24 -3.59 -7.59
N ARG A 8 31.43 -4.23 -6.45
CA ARG A 8 30.56 -4.20 -5.28
C ARG A 8 30.74 -2.82 -4.63
N GLU A 9 29.82 -1.90 -4.85
CA GLU A 9 29.86 -0.59 -4.17
C GLU A 9 29.65 -0.82 -2.66
N SER A 10 30.74 -0.70 -1.93
CA SER A 10 30.79 -0.80 -0.47
C SER A 10 30.20 0.46 0.12
N CYS A 11 29.13 0.31 0.90
CA CYS A 11 28.53 1.39 1.66
C CYS A 11 29.53 1.95 2.70
N GLU A 12 29.92 3.20 2.54
CA GLU A 12 30.71 3.91 3.54
C GLU A 12 29.78 4.35 4.68
N SER A 13 29.96 3.74 5.85
CA SER A 13 29.33 4.16 7.09
C SER A 13 30.13 5.31 7.69
N ALA A 14 29.65 6.53 7.57
CA ALA A 14 30.18 7.67 8.31
C ALA A 14 29.52 7.72 9.70
N SER A 15 30.25 7.23 10.69
CA SER A 15 29.95 7.42 12.11
C SER A 15 30.37 8.83 12.52
N THR A 16 29.43 9.73 12.81
CA THR A 16 29.72 10.95 13.57
C THR A 16 29.08 10.83 14.95
N SER A 17 29.91 10.50 15.93
CA SER A 17 29.62 10.67 17.36
C SER A 17 29.81 12.14 17.73
N ALA A 18 28.75 12.79 18.20
CA ALA A 18 28.85 13.94 19.08
C ALA A 18 27.64 13.92 20.01
N ASP A 19 27.94 13.90 21.31
CA ASP A 19 27.02 13.76 22.42
C ASP A 19 26.05 14.94 22.52
N GLU A 20 24.75 14.64 22.58
CA GLU A 20 23.73 15.51 23.16
C GLU A 20 23.00 14.71 24.25
N ASP A 21 23.29 15.08 25.48
CA ASP A 21 22.73 14.52 26.71
C ASP A 21 21.23 14.84 26.86
N ASP A 22 20.50 13.77 27.24
CA ASP A 22 19.41 13.75 28.21
C ASP A 22 18.11 14.56 27.96
N ASP A 23 17.34 14.16 26.93
CA ASP A 23 15.86 14.07 26.99
C ASP A 23 15.32 13.12 25.90
N ARG A 24 15.89 11.90 25.85
CA ARG A 24 15.54 10.89 24.83
C ARG A 24 14.39 9.96 25.28
N SER A 25 14.10 9.95 26.58
CA SER A 25 13.13 9.07 27.24
C SER A 25 11.69 9.59 27.13
N GLY A 26 11.46 10.90 27.31
CA GLY A 26 10.12 11.49 27.22
C GLY A 26 9.57 11.51 25.80
N LYS A 27 10.42 11.83 24.83
CA LYS A 27 10.09 11.73 23.40
C LYS A 27 9.72 10.27 23.03
N ARG A 28 10.52 9.30 23.53
CA ARG A 28 10.24 7.84 23.72
C ARG A 28 8.79 7.37 23.59
N SER A 29 8.07 7.80 24.61
CA SER A 29 6.73 7.40 24.99
C SER A 29 5.68 8.25 24.29
N ALA A 30 6.04 9.47 23.85
CA ALA A 30 5.14 10.38 23.15
C ALA A 30 4.87 9.89 21.72
N TYR A 31 5.90 9.46 20.97
CA TYR A 31 5.69 8.88 19.64
C TYR A 31 5.08 7.47 19.69
N GLU A 32 5.34 6.69 20.74
CA GLU A 32 4.66 5.41 20.95
C GLU A 32 3.15 5.59 21.22
N SER A 33 2.78 6.69 21.88
CA SER A 33 1.38 7.06 22.11
C SER A 33 0.69 7.65 20.87
N LEU A 34 1.43 8.35 20.00
CA LEU A 34 0.96 8.81 18.68
C LEU A 34 0.79 7.69 17.66
N LEU A 35 1.55 6.59 17.81
CA LEU A 35 1.48 5.39 16.96
C LEU A 35 0.50 4.34 17.49
N LYS A 36 -0.30 4.66 18.52
CA LYS A 36 -1.34 3.74 19.02
C LYS A 36 -2.45 3.63 17.98
N ILE A 37 -2.29 2.66 17.10
CA ILE A 37 -3.34 2.18 16.21
C ILE A 37 -4.47 1.64 17.09
N THR A 38 -5.64 2.28 17.03
CA THR A 38 -6.82 1.86 17.78
C THR A 38 -7.54 0.71 17.06
N ARG A 39 -8.37 -0.04 17.80
CA ARG A 39 -9.21 -1.10 17.21
C ARG A 39 -10.13 -0.52 16.14
N GLU A 40 -10.69 0.65 16.41
CA GLU A 40 -11.62 1.35 15.54
C GLU A 40 -10.94 1.73 14.23
N GLN A 41 -9.69 2.20 14.26
CA GLN A 41 -8.89 2.49 13.07
C GLN A 41 -8.61 1.24 12.24
N ILE A 42 -8.33 0.10 12.89
CA ILE A 42 -8.14 -1.18 12.20
C ILE A 42 -9.43 -1.62 11.52
N GLU A 43 -10.56 -1.54 12.23
CA GLU A 43 -11.87 -1.92 11.70
C GLU A 43 -12.30 -1.00 10.55
N GLU A 44 -12.00 0.30 10.63
CA GLU A 44 -12.22 1.25 9.55
C GLU A 44 -11.38 0.91 8.33
N ALA A 45 -10.06 0.76 8.49
CA ALA A 45 -9.17 0.37 7.39
C ALA A 45 -9.59 -0.98 6.78
N GLN A 46 -9.99 -1.96 7.60
CA GLN A 46 -10.51 -3.23 7.09
C GLN A 46 -11.79 -3.06 6.27
N ARG A 47 -12.72 -2.22 6.73
CA ARG A 47 -13.94 -1.92 5.97
C ARG A 47 -13.59 -1.25 4.64
N GLU A 48 -12.74 -0.23 4.64
CA GLU A 48 -12.35 0.50 3.43
C GLU A 48 -11.61 -0.39 2.43
N LEU A 49 -10.59 -1.11 2.88
CA LEU A 49 -9.78 -1.97 2.02
C LEU A 49 -10.56 -3.17 1.47
N CYS A 50 -11.58 -3.66 2.19
CA CYS A 50 -12.39 -4.79 1.71
C CYS A 50 -13.53 -4.37 0.76
N LEU A 51 -13.68 -3.08 0.43
CA LEU A 51 -14.64 -2.61 -0.57
C LEU A 51 -14.00 -2.66 -1.96
N ILE A 52 -14.62 -3.39 -2.88
CA ILE A 52 -14.22 -3.38 -4.29
C ILE A 52 -14.90 -2.19 -4.97
N LYS A 53 -14.09 -1.29 -5.53
CA LYS A 53 -14.58 -0.11 -6.27
C LYS A 53 -15.09 -0.58 -7.64
N LEU A 54 -16.38 -0.34 -7.87
CA LEU A 54 -17.07 -0.66 -9.14
C LEU A 54 -17.27 0.59 -10.00
N CYS A 55 -16.44 1.61 -9.75
CA CYS A 55 -16.28 2.79 -10.56
C CYS A 55 -14.79 2.93 -10.88
N TRP A 56 -14.50 3.26 -12.14
CA TRP A 56 -13.12 3.34 -12.65
C TRP A 56 -12.92 4.74 -13.24
N PRO A 57 -12.77 5.77 -12.39
CA PRO A 57 -12.54 7.12 -12.86
C PRO A 57 -11.22 7.21 -13.62
N GLU A 58 -11.14 8.13 -14.59
CA GLU A 58 -9.90 8.38 -15.30
C GLU A 58 -8.88 9.05 -14.37
N VAL A 59 -7.65 8.51 -14.37
CA VAL A 59 -6.54 9.09 -13.61
C VAL A 59 -5.95 10.26 -14.40
N ASP A 60 -5.96 11.47 -13.83
CA ASP A 60 -5.32 12.64 -14.43
C ASP A 60 -3.79 12.54 -14.34
N ARG A 61 -3.20 11.91 -15.35
CA ARG A 61 -1.74 11.75 -15.50
C ARG A 61 -1.03 13.08 -15.71
N ALA A 62 -1.72 14.17 -16.06
CA ALA A 62 -1.06 15.43 -16.40
C ALA A 62 -0.52 16.16 -15.16
N ARG A 63 -1.09 15.89 -13.97
CA ARG A 63 -0.74 16.59 -12.72
C ARG A 63 0.49 16.05 -12.01
N ASP A 64 0.88 14.81 -12.29
CA ASP A 64 1.94 14.11 -11.56
C ASP A 64 3.04 13.62 -12.51
N LEU A 65 4.29 14.08 -12.28
CA LEU A 65 5.46 13.68 -13.05
C LEU A 65 5.79 12.20 -12.89
N TYR A 66 5.52 11.61 -11.73
CA TYR A 66 5.69 10.18 -11.49
C TYR A 66 4.69 9.37 -12.34
N LEU A 67 3.41 9.73 -12.35
CA LEU A 67 2.38 9.04 -13.16
C LEU A 67 2.61 9.17 -14.67
N LYS A 68 3.27 10.25 -15.12
CA LYS A 68 3.72 10.39 -16.51
C LYS A 68 4.81 9.39 -16.88
N SER A 69 5.68 9.05 -15.94
CA SER A 69 6.78 8.10 -16.16
C SER A 69 6.31 6.64 -16.26
N LEU A 70 5.15 6.33 -15.69
CA LEU A 70 4.61 4.96 -15.67
C LEU A 70 3.94 4.57 -17.00
N PRO A 71 3.93 3.28 -17.38
CA PRO A 71 3.15 2.79 -18.51
C PRO A 71 1.65 3.08 -18.34
N SER A 72 0.93 3.31 -19.45
CA SER A 72 -0.51 3.60 -19.39
C SER A 72 -1.31 2.49 -18.72
N SER A 73 -0.91 1.23 -18.90
CA SER A 73 -1.55 0.06 -18.29
C SER A 73 -1.53 0.09 -16.75
N TYR A 74 -0.61 0.84 -16.14
CA TYR A 74 -0.53 0.97 -14.69
C TYR A 74 -1.55 1.97 -14.12
N CYS A 75 -2.14 2.80 -14.98
CA CYS A 75 -3.11 3.84 -14.62
C CYS A 75 -4.50 3.58 -15.21
N THR A 76 -4.74 2.41 -15.81
CA THR A 76 -6.00 2.10 -16.50
C THR A 76 -6.47 0.70 -16.18
N VAL A 77 -7.78 0.54 -15.97
CA VAL A 77 -8.43 -0.78 -15.79
C VAL A 77 -9.08 -1.19 -17.11
N THR A 78 -8.67 -2.33 -17.65
CA THR A 78 -9.26 -2.93 -18.84
C THR A 78 -10.62 -3.53 -18.53
N ASP A 79 -11.47 -3.72 -19.54
CA ASP A 79 -12.81 -4.30 -19.32
C ASP A 79 -12.77 -5.73 -18.77
N LYS A 80 -11.70 -6.47 -19.04
CA LYS A 80 -11.46 -7.80 -18.45
C LYS A 80 -11.23 -7.70 -16.95
N GLU A 81 -10.40 -6.75 -16.52
CA GLU A 81 -10.12 -6.51 -15.10
C GLU A 81 -11.37 -5.99 -14.37
N LYS A 82 -12.15 -5.10 -15.00
CA LYS A 82 -13.45 -4.66 -14.46
C LYS A 82 -14.39 -5.84 -14.23
N LEU A 83 -14.49 -6.76 -15.19
CA LEU A 83 -15.30 -7.97 -15.05
C LEU A 83 -14.81 -8.87 -13.91
N LEU A 84 -13.50 -9.03 -13.75
CA LEU A 84 -12.92 -9.77 -12.63
C LEU A 84 -13.22 -9.10 -11.28
N ALA A 85 -13.17 -7.77 -11.20
CA ALA A 85 -13.54 -7.01 -10.00
C ALA A 85 -15.01 -7.27 -9.61
N TRP A 86 -15.92 -7.35 -10.59
CA TRP A 86 -17.31 -7.76 -10.34
C TRP A 86 -17.44 -9.16 -9.77
N TYR A 87 -16.70 -10.13 -10.33
CA TYR A 87 -16.70 -11.50 -9.80
C TYR A 87 -16.11 -11.58 -8.39
N ALA A 88 -15.05 -10.84 -8.12
CA ALA A 88 -14.45 -10.76 -6.79
C ALA A 88 -15.46 -10.19 -5.77
N GLU A 89 -16.19 -9.12 -6.12
CA GLU A 89 -17.21 -8.53 -5.23
C GLU A 89 -18.39 -9.47 -4.99
N ASN A 90 -18.82 -10.17 -6.05
CA ASN A 90 -19.86 -11.18 -5.93
C ASN A 90 -19.41 -12.33 -5.00
N PHE A 91 -18.19 -12.83 -5.17
CA PHE A 91 -17.63 -13.89 -4.31
C PHE A 91 -17.48 -13.43 -2.86
N ARG A 92 -16.99 -12.20 -2.62
CA ARG A 92 -16.85 -11.62 -1.27
C ARG A 92 -18.19 -11.59 -0.53
N ARG A 93 -19.27 -11.15 -1.20
CA ARG A 93 -20.63 -11.14 -0.65
C ARG A 93 -21.12 -12.55 -0.32
N GLN A 94 -20.93 -13.50 -1.24
CA GLN A 94 -21.31 -14.89 -1.00
C GLN A 94 -20.54 -15.52 0.16
N PHE A 95 -19.23 -15.27 0.23
CA PHE A 95 -18.37 -15.77 1.30
C PHE A 95 -18.82 -15.25 2.66
N HIS A 96 -19.08 -13.94 2.76
CA HIS A 96 -19.55 -13.33 4.00
C HIS A 96 -20.94 -13.86 4.42
N ALA A 97 -21.85 -14.03 3.46
CA ALA A 97 -23.18 -14.59 3.74
C ALA A 97 -23.12 -16.05 4.22
N LYS A 98 -22.18 -16.85 3.68
CA LYS A 98 -22.02 -18.26 4.05
C LYS A 98 -21.22 -18.45 5.35
N TYR A 99 -20.27 -17.56 5.63
CA TYR A 99 -19.37 -17.66 6.77
C TYR A 99 -19.29 -16.33 7.53
N PRO A 100 -20.35 -15.94 8.25
CA PRO A 100 -20.44 -14.62 8.91
C PRO A 100 -19.36 -14.41 9.97
N GLU A 101 -18.96 -15.47 10.68
CA GLU A 101 -17.95 -15.42 11.75
C GLU A 101 -16.50 -15.40 11.24
N ARG A 102 -16.28 -15.49 9.92
CA ARG A 102 -14.93 -15.44 9.34
C ARG A 102 -14.54 -14.00 9.03
N LYS A 103 -13.24 -13.74 9.13
CA LYS A 103 -12.66 -12.44 8.76
C LYS A 103 -12.96 -12.11 7.29
N PRO A 104 -13.26 -10.84 6.95
CA PRO A 104 -13.42 -10.38 5.57
C PRO A 104 -12.20 -10.71 4.70
N LEU A 105 -12.44 -10.97 3.42
CA LEU A 105 -11.39 -11.26 2.44
C LEU A 105 -11.02 -9.99 1.68
N LEU A 106 -9.73 -9.68 1.67
CA LEU A 106 -9.13 -8.65 0.82
C LEU A 106 -8.78 -9.29 -0.53
N LEU A 107 -9.61 -9.05 -1.54
CA LEU A 107 -9.48 -9.69 -2.86
C LEU A 107 -8.86 -8.77 -3.92
N MET A 108 -8.89 -7.47 -3.67
CA MET A 108 -8.38 -6.46 -4.60
C MET A 108 -7.94 -5.24 -3.81
N CYS A 109 -6.79 -4.69 -4.19
CA CYS A 109 -6.23 -3.47 -3.60
C CYS A 109 -5.87 -2.53 -4.72
N GLU A 110 -5.95 -1.23 -4.42
CA GLU A 110 -5.41 -0.22 -5.31
C GLU A 110 -3.89 -0.32 -5.36
N ASN A 111 -3.34 -0.11 -6.55
CA ASN A 111 -1.92 0.07 -6.76
C ASN A 111 -1.47 1.49 -6.34
N GLU A 112 -0.20 1.80 -6.58
CA GLU A 112 0.41 3.10 -6.26
C GLU A 112 -0.22 4.29 -7.03
N CYS A 113 -1.00 4.01 -8.07
CA CYS A 113 -1.74 5.00 -8.85
C CYS A 113 -3.20 5.17 -8.40
N GLY A 114 -3.64 4.46 -7.35
CA GLY A 114 -5.04 4.47 -6.93
C GLY A 114 -5.96 3.71 -7.90
N VAL A 115 -5.41 2.75 -8.65
CA VAL A 115 -6.14 1.95 -9.63
C VAL A 115 -6.21 0.51 -9.15
N GLN A 116 -7.41 -0.08 -9.22
CA GLN A 116 -7.71 -1.44 -8.79
C GLN A 116 -7.67 -2.45 -9.95
#